data_AF-A0A364VE16-F1
#
_entry.id   AF-A0A364VE16-F1
#
_cell.length_a   1.000
_cell.length_b   1.000
_cell.length_c   1.000
_cell.angle_alpha   90.00
_cell.angle_beta   90.00
_cell.angle_gamma   90.00
#
_symmetry.space_group_name_H-M   'P 1'
#
loop_
_entity.id
_entity.type
_entity.pdbx_description
1 polymer ?
#
loop_
_entity_poly.entity_id
_entity_poly.type
_entity_poly.pdbx_seq_one_letter_code
_entity_poly.pdbx_strand_id
1 'polypeptide(L)'
;MSDDDTLLGMSPEEREQCVGMRAIVPGTGLCAVILRILDDDGVELQFPEERNARLYYPHCEVIPDFSVPRAWMPDGSPPDAHVVRRLVSKPEVEP
;
A
#
# COMPACT_ATOMS: atom_id res chain seq x y z
N MET A 1 9.47 -0.94 -16.20
CA MET A 1 8.22 -0.95 -15.43
C MET A 1 7.22 -0.20 -16.29
N SER A 2 6.13 -0.84 -16.69
CA SER A 2 5.11 -0.19 -17.51
C SER A 2 4.20 0.61 -16.59
N ASP A 3 3.78 1.80 -17.01
CA ASP A 3 2.86 2.66 -16.23
C ASP A 3 1.53 1.96 -15.87
N ASP A 4 1.17 0.92 -16.62
CA ASP A 4 0.02 0.02 -16.39
C ASP A 4 0.00 -0.66 -15.02
N ASP A 5 1.17 -0.94 -14.42
CA ASP A 5 1.27 -1.63 -13.12
C ASP A 5 1.11 -0.68 -11.92
N THR A 6 1.10 0.63 -12.17
CA THR A 6 1.01 1.66 -11.13
C THR A 6 -0.44 2.07 -10.88
N LEU A 7 -0.71 2.71 -9.74
CA LEU A 7 -2.04 3.29 -9.48
C LEU A 7 -2.46 4.28 -10.58
N LEU A 8 -1.51 4.95 -11.26
CA LEU A 8 -1.82 5.86 -12.38
C LEU A 8 -2.43 5.12 -13.58
N GLY A 9 -1.98 3.88 -13.85
CA GLY A 9 -2.50 3.04 -14.93
C GLY A 9 -3.92 2.51 -14.71
N MET A 10 -4.42 2.60 -13.47
CA MET A 10 -5.73 2.09 -13.06
C MET A 10 -6.82 3.15 -13.21
N SER A 11 -8.06 2.72 -13.49
CA SER A 11 -9.25 3.58 -13.39
C SER A 11 -9.49 4.04 -11.94
N PRO A 12 -10.25 5.14 -11.71
CA PRO A 12 -10.59 5.57 -10.36
C PRO A 12 -11.21 4.47 -9.49
N GLU A 13 -12.12 3.68 -10.07
CA GLU A 13 -12.77 2.56 -9.37
C GLU A 13 -11.76 1.47 -8.98
N GLU A 14 -10.81 1.13 -9.86
CA GLU A 14 -9.74 0.17 -9.57
C GLU A 14 -8.75 0.69 -8.52
N ARG A 15 -8.45 2.00 -8.53
CA ARG A 15 -7.60 2.63 -7.51
C ARG A 15 -8.26 2.57 -6.14
N GLU A 16 -9.56 2.82 -6.04
CA GLU A 16 -10.31 2.68 -4.78
C GLU A 16 -10.26 1.22 -4.27
N GLN A 17 -10.28 0.24 -5.18
CA GLN A 17 -10.07 -1.16 -4.81
C GLN A 17 -8.66 -1.43 -4.29
N CYS A 18 -7.68 -0.55 -4.45
CA CYS A 18 -6.34 -0.76 -3.90
C CYS A 18 -6.19 -0.31 -2.44
N VAL A 19 -7.19 0.35 -1.86
CA VAL A 19 -7.14 0.78 -0.46
C VAL A 19 -7.04 -0.41 0.48
N GLY A 20 -6.08 -0.33 1.40
CA GLY A 20 -5.71 -1.35 2.36
C GLY A 20 -4.80 -2.45 1.81
N MET A 21 -4.41 -2.37 0.54
CA MET A 21 -3.42 -3.27 -0.04
C MET A 21 -2.01 -2.85 0.34
N ARG A 22 -1.11 -3.84 0.39
CA ARG A 22 0.33 -3.57 0.38
C ARG A 22 0.69 -2.98 -0.98
N ALA A 23 1.62 -2.05 -0.99
CA ALA A 23 2.15 -1.45 -2.20
C ALA A 23 3.65 -1.26 -2.08
N ILE A 24 4.31 -1.26 -3.23
CA ILE A 24 5.73 -1.00 -3.38
C ILE A 24 5.87 0.44 -3.87
N VAL A 25 6.78 1.19 -3.25
CA VAL A 25 7.17 2.52 -3.70
C VAL A 25 8.56 2.44 -4.32
N PRO A 26 8.69 2.22 -5.64
CA PRO A 26 9.95 2.31 -6.36
C PRO A 26 10.78 3.55 -5.96
N GLY A 27 12.10 3.38 -5.91
CA GLY A 27 13.04 4.43 -5.48
C GLY A 27 13.30 4.46 -3.97
N THR A 28 12.34 4.06 -3.13
CA THR A 28 12.57 3.95 -1.66
C THR A 28 12.99 2.54 -1.24
N GLY A 29 12.62 1.52 -2.02
CA GLY A 29 12.82 0.11 -1.65
C GLY A 29 11.91 -0.37 -0.50
N LEU A 30 10.98 0.47 -0.06
CA LEU A 30 10.09 0.20 1.06
C LEU A 30 8.73 -0.31 0.57
N CYS A 31 8.09 -1.10 1.44
CA CYS A 31 6.70 -1.52 1.27
C CYS A 31 5.82 -0.70 2.21
N ALA A 32 4.69 -0.23 1.70
CA ALA A 32 3.70 0.51 2.47
C ALA A 32 2.32 -0.13 2.33
N VAL A 33 1.37 0.37 3.11
CA VAL A 33 -0.06 0.10 2.92
C VAL A 33 -0.73 1.34 2.37
N ILE A 34 -1.56 1.18 1.34
CA ILE A 34 -2.40 2.24 0.81
C ILE A 34 -3.52 2.53 1.82
N LEU A 35 -3.57 3.73 2.38
CA LEU A 35 -4.62 4.12 3.33
C LEU A 35 -5.80 4.83 2.65
N ARG A 36 -5.53 5.66 1.64
CA ARG A 36 -6.55 6.34 0.84
C ARG A 36 -5.96 6.87 -0.46
N ILE A 37 -6.82 6.95 -1.47
CA ILE A 37 -6.57 7.66 -2.73
C ILE A 37 -7.06 9.09 -2.54
N LEU A 38 -6.26 10.08 -2.95
CA LEU A 38 -6.61 11.50 -2.90
C LEU A 38 -6.86 11.98 -4.33
N ASP A 39 -7.85 12.85 -4.49
CA ASP A 39 -8.30 13.33 -5.80
C ASP A 39 -7.20 14.09 -6.59
N ASP A 40 -6.24 14.69 -5.90
CA ASP A 40 -5.14 15.52 -6.45
C ASP A 40 -3.86 14.71 -6.80
N ASP A 41 -4.01 13.55 -7.43
CA ASP A 41 -2.90 12.68 -7.85
C ASP A 41 -2.03 12.08 -6.71
N GLY A 42 -2.52 12.12 -5.46
CA GLY A 42 -1.78 11.65 -4.28
C GLY A 42 -2.37 10.43 -3.59
N VAL A 43 -1.53 9.52 -3.10
CA VAL A 43 -1.91 8.42 -2.22
C VAL A 43 -1.33 8.63 -0.84
N GLU A 44 -2.17 8.42 0.18
CA GLU A 44 -1.69 8.34 1.56
C GLU A 44 -1.23 6.91 1.84
N LEU A 45 0.02 6.79 2.27
CA LEU A 45 0.67 5.54 2.58
C LEU A 45 1.05 5.45 4.06
N GLN A 46 0.96 4.25 4.62
CA GLN A 46 1.50 3.93 5.93
C GLN A 46 2.65 2.93 5.83
N PHE A 47 3.81 3.33 6.35
CA PHE A 47 4.99 2.48 6.42
C PHE A 47 5.06 1.71 7.75
N PRO A 48 5.35 0.40 7.72
CA PRO A 48 5.51 -0.43 8.93
C PRO A 48 6.57 0.08 9.90
N GLU A 49 7.71 0.48 9.35
CA GLU A 49 8.92 0.78 10.12
C GLU A 49 8.88 2.17 10.73
N GLU A 50 8.11 3.07 10.13
CA GLU A 50 7.85 4.41 10.65
C GLU A 50 6.51 4.41 11.39
N ARG A 51 6.52 3.94 12.64
CA ARG A 51 5.36 3.98 13.54
C ARG A 51 4.76 5.40 13.54
N ASN A 52 3.65 5.55 12.81
CA ASN A 52 2.85 6.77 12.64
C ASN A 52 3.27 7.77 11.54
N ALA A 53 4.21 7.44 10.65
CA ALA A 53 4.41 8.28 9.47
C ALA A 53 3.32 7.94 8.43
N ARG A 54 2.37 8.86 8.27
CA ARG A 54 1.52 8.92 7.08
C ARG A 54 2.23 9.80 6.08
N LEU A 55 2.65 9.21 4.96
CA LEU A 55 3.35 9.93 3.91
C LEU A 55 2.46 10.03 2.68
N TYR A 56 2.56 11.17 2.01
CA TYR A 56 1.85 11.45 0.78
C TYR A 56 2.81 11.18 -0.38
N TYR A 57 2.42 10.27 -1.27
CA TYR A 57 3.17 9.92 -2.47
C TYR A 57 2.32 10.15 -3.71
N PRO A 58 2.91 10.51 -4.85
CA PRO A 58 2.16 10.55 -6.11
C PRO A 58 1.74 9.14 -6.54
N HIS A 59 0.52 8.96 -7.08
CA HIS A 59 0.01 7.65 -7.49
C HIS A 59 0.88 6.97 -8.55
N CYS A 60 1.56 7.74 -9.40
CA CYS A 60 2.41 7.22 -10.47
C CYS A 60 3.62 6.41 -9.96
N GLU A 61 3.96 6.53 -8.68
CA GLU A 61 5.08 5.83 -8.07
C GLU A 61 4.63 4.64 -7.22
N VAL A 62 3.34 4.32 -7.15
CA VAL A 62 2.83 3.30 -6.22
C VAL A 62 2.28 2.11 -6.99
N ILE A 63 2.83 0.94 -6.68
CA ILE A 63 2.49 -0.34 -7.32
C ILE A 63 1.81 -1.23 -6.29
N PRO A 64 0.49 -1.46 -6.39
CA PRO A 64 -0.22 -2.36 -5.48
C PRO A 64 0.24 -3.81 -5.64
N ASP A 65 0.39 -4.53 -4.53
CA ASP A 65 0.80 -5.92 -4.48
C ASP A 65 -0.44 -6.83 -4.36
N PHE A 66 -0.97 -7.26 -5.51
CA PHE A 66 -2.11 -8.18 -5.58
C PHE A 66 -1.78 -9.62 -5.22
N SER A 67 -0.51 -9.96 -5.03
CA SER A 67 -0.09 -11.32 -4.68
C SER A 67 -0.36 -11.67 -3.22
N VAL A 68 -0.58 -10.66 -2.37
CA VAL A 68 -0.84 -10.81 -0.94
C VAL A 68 -2.26 -10.35 -0.59
N PRO A 69 -2.88 -10.92 0.46
CA PRO A 69 -4.15 -10.44 0.95
C PRO A 69 -4.04 -8.99 1.46
N ARG A 70 -5.17 -8.29 1.46
CA ARG A 70 -5.27 -6.93 2.00
C ARG A 70 -4.74 -6.89 3.42
N ALA A 71 -3.82 -5.96 3.65
CA ALA A 71 -3.25 -5.73 4.96
C ALA A 71 -4.20 -4.94 5.86
N TRP A 72 -5.07 -4.10 5.27
CA TRP A 72 -6.04 -3.20 5.91
C TRP A 72 -7.39 -3.30 5.15
N MET A 73 -8.50 -3.08 5.83
CA MET A 73 -9.81 -2.91 5.20
C MET A 73 -9.85 -1.59 4.42
N PRO A 74 -10.71 -1.46 3.40
CA PRO A 74 -10.78 -0.23 2.59
C PRO A 74 -11.14 1.04 3.37
N ASP A 75 -11.73 0.90 4.55
CA ASP A 75 -12.02 2.00 5.48
C ASP A 75 -10.82 2.44 6.32
N GLY A 76 -9.65 1.81 6.12
CA GLY A 76 -8.46 2.05 6.93
C GLY A 76 -8.53 1.38 8.31
N SER A 77 -9.43 0.41 8.51
CA SER A 77 -9.40 -0.44 9.70
C SER A 77 -8.45 -1.61 9.49
N PRO A 78 -7.63 -2.01 10.48
CA PRO A 78 -6.86 -3.24 10.35
C PRO A 78 -7.81 -4.45 10.21
N PRO A 79 -7.58 -5.44 9.32
CA PRO A 79 -8.15 -6.78 9.47
C PRO A 79 -7.70 -7.31 10.83
N ASP A 80 -8.46 -8.23 11.42
CA ASP A 80 -8.18 -8.85 12.72
C ASP A 80 -6.72 -8.74 13.16
N ALA A 81 -6.46 -8.15 14.33
CA ALA A 81 -5.14 -7.67 14.76
C ALA A 81 -3.96 -8.68 14.63
N HIS A 82 -4.26 -9.98 14.54
CA HIS A 82 -3.29 -11.04 14.25
C HIS A 82 -2.75 -11.04 12.82
N VAL A 83 -3.52 -10.61 11.82
CA VAL A 83 -3.15 -10.62 10.40
C VAL A 83 -2.20 -9.47 10.07
N VAL A 84 -2.45 -8.27 10.62
CA VAL A 84 -1.61 -7.08 10.40
C VAL A 84 -0.18 -7.28 10.87
N ARG A 85 0.02 -7.88 12.05
CA ARG A 85 1.37 -8.17 12.55
C ARG A 85 2.18 -9.08 11.62
N ARG A 86 1.54 -9.99 10.88
CA ARG A 86 2.22 -10.97 10.03
C ARG A 86 2.48 -10.48 8.62
N LEU A 87 1.63 -9.59 8.09
CA LEU A 87 1.76 -9.03 6.75
C LEU A 87 2.68 -7.79 6.70
N VAL A 88 2.80 -7.09 7.82
CA VAL A 88 3.45 -5.77 7.92
C VAL A 88 4.81 -5.89 8.62
N SER A 89 5.04 -6.95 9.41
CA SER A 89 6.40 -7.30 9.85
C SER A 89 7.13 -7.99 8.70
N LYS A 90 8.39 -7.62 8.48
CA LYS A 90 9.32 -8.22 7.51
C LYS A 90 9.08 -9.73 7.33
N PRO A 91 9.25 -10.29 6.11
CA PRO A 91 9.34 -11.73 5.97
C PRO A 91 10.41 -12.20 6.96
N GLU A 92 10.02 -13.04 7.93
CA GLU A 92 10.98 -13.78 8.73
C GLU A 92 11.81 -14.59 7.75
N VAL A 93 13.00 -14.08 7.41
CA VAL A 93 14.05 -14.90 6.83
C VAL A 93 14.53 -15.75 8.00
N GLU A 94 14.05 -16.99 8.05
CA GLU A 94 14.59 -18.00 8.95
C GLU A 94 16.12 -18.13 8.69
N PRO A 95 16.96 -18.22 9.73
CA PRO A 95 18.42 -18.27 9.63
C PRO A 95 18.96 -19.54 8.97
#